data_AF-A0A7L4RFB1-F1
#
_entry.id   AF-A0A7L4RFB1-F1
#
_cell.length_a   1.000
_cell.length_b   1.000
_cell.length_c   1.000
_cell.angle_alpha   90.00
_cell.angle_beta   90.00
_cell.angle_gamma   90.00
#
_symmetry.space_group_name_H-M   'P 1'
#
loop_
_entity.id
_entity.type
_entity.pdbx_description
1 polymer ?
#
loop_
_entity_poly.entity_id
_entity_poly.type
_entity_poly.pdbx_seq_one_letter_code
_entity_poly.pdbx_strand_id
1 'polypeptide(L)' 'MRSSGVCSLCGKELAGFTCSLCGASVGISCYDPVNGVCIRCRRGRMP' A
#
# COMPACT_ATOMS: atom_id res chain seq x y z
N MET A 1 3.66 1.24 22.76
CA MET A 1 4.07 1.71 21.42
C MET A 1 3.10 1.13 20.41
N ARG A 2 2.10 1.90 20.00
CA ARG A 2 1.18 1.50 18.93
C ARG A 2 1.84 1.93 17.64
N SER A 3 2.54 1.00 16.99
CA SER A 3 3.04 1.20 15.63
C SER A 3 1.82 1.22 14.71
N SER A 4 1.06 2.32 14.73
CA SER A 4 0.10 2.63 13.68
C SER A 4 0.93 2.74 12.41
N GLY A 5 1.04 1.65 11.66
CA GLY A 5 1.73 1.64 10.38
C GLY A 5 1.19 2.81 9.57
N VAL A 6 2.08 3.61 9.01
CA VAL A 6 1.68 4.71 8.12
C VAL A 6 1.76 4.21 6.69
N CYS A 7 0.93 4.79 5.83
CA CYS A 7 0.91 4.41 4.43
C CYS A 7 2.20 4.88 3.79
N SER A 8 2.96 3.94 3.22
CA SER A 8 4.18 4.26 2.46
C SER A 8 3.88 5.15 1.24
N LEU A 9 2.61 5.29 0.84
CA LEU A 9 2.18 6.10 -0.30
C LEU A 9 1.61 7.46 0.06
N CYS A 10 0.80 7.56 1.12
CA CYS A 10 0.08 8.79 1.45
C CYS A 10 0.34 9.28 2.88
N GLY A 11 1.14 8.58 3.67
CA GLY A 11 1.49 8.96 5.05
C GLY A 11 0.35 8.86 6.08
N LYS A 12 -0.87 8.50 5.66
CA LYS A 12 -2.01 8.33 6.56
C LYS A 12 -1.92 7.01 7.34
N GLU A 13 -2.50 6.97 8.54
CA GLU A 13 -2.61 5.75 9.35
C GLU A 13 -3.26 4.62 8.54
N LEU A 14 -2.62 3.45 8.58
CA LEU A 14 -2.93 2.32 7.71
C LEU A 14 -3.93 1.35 8.32
N ALA A 15 -4.84 0.86 7.48
CA ALA A 15 -5.34 -0.50 7.57
C ALA A 15 -4.34 -1.39 6.82
N GLY A 16 -3.65 -2.32 7.49
CA GLY A 16 -2.43 -2.99 7.00
C GLY A 16 -2.60 -3.92 5.80
N PHE A 17 -2.65 -3.38 4.57
CA PHE A 17 -2.54 -4.16 3.34
C PHE A 17 -1.11 -4.13 2.82
N THR A 18 -0.59 -5.28 2.40
CA THR A 18 0.76 -5.41 1.85
C THR A 18 0.67 -5.64 0.35
N CYS A 19 1.35 -4.80 -0.43
CA CYS A 19 1.42 -4.98 -1.87
C CYS A 19 2.27 -6.20 -2.23
N SER A 20 1.70 -7.16 -2.96
CA SER A 20 2.43 -8.38 -3.36
C SER A 20 3.59 -8.13 -4.33
N LEU A 21 3.59 -7.01 -5.08
CA LEU A 21 4.66 -6.67 -6.01
C LEU A 21 5.88 -6.01 -5.34
N CYS A 22 5.67 -4.96 -4.54
CA CYS A 22 6.77 -4.19 -3.94
C CYS A 22 6.99 -4.43 -2.44
N GLY A 23 6.12 -5.21 -1.79
CA GLY A 23 6.13 -5.42 -0.34
C GLY A 23 5.71 -4.20 0.49
N ALA A 24 5.33 -3.08 -0.13
CA ALA A 24 4.96 -1.88 0.60
C ALA A 24 3.65 -2.04 1.37
N SER A 25 3.65 -1.57 2.62
CA SER A 25 2.46 -1.45 3.45
C SER A 25 1.66 -0.23 3.03
N VAL A 26 0.44 -0.45 2.55
CA VAL A 26 -0.47 0.56 2.03
C VAL A 26 -1.87 0.42 2.61
N GLY A 27 -2.61 1.52 2.65
CA GLY A 27 -3.96 1.55 3.21
C GLY A 27 -4.97 1.17 2.15
N ILE A 28 -6.21 0.91 2.55
CA ILE A 28 -7.27 0.51 1.60
C ILE A 28 -7.45 1.52 0.45
N SER A 29 -7.30 2.82 0.70
CA SER A 29 -7.38 3.85 -0.35
C SER A 29 -6.21 3.83 -1.34
N CYS A 30 -5.12 3.16 -0.99
CA CYS A 30 -3.89 3.06 -1.77
C CYS A 30 -3.58 1.62 -2.21
N TYR A 31 -4.45 0.68 -1.85
CA TYR A 31 -4.38 -0.73 -2.20
C TYR A 31 -5.44 -1.02 -3.27
N ASP A 32 -5.04 -1.78 -4.28
CA ASP A 32 -5.94 -2.33 -5.29
C ASP A 32 -6.22 -3.79 -4.92
N PRO A 33 -7.36 -4.09 -4.29
CA PRO A 33 -7.67 -5.44 -3.83
C PRO A 33 -7.95 -6.42 -4.98
N VAL A 34 -8.29 -5.92 -6.17
CA VAL A 34 -8.54 -6.74 -7.36
C VAL A 34 -7.26 -7.42 -7.83
N ASN A 35 -6.15 -6.67 -7.86
CA ASN A 35 -4.85 -7.18 -8.29
C ASN A 35 -3.94 -7.56 -7.10
N GLY A 36 -4.32 -7.22 -5.87
CA GLY A 36 -3.52 -7.48 -4.67
C GLY A 36 -2.26 -6.61 -4.56
N VAL A 37 -2.29 -5.40 -5.14
CA VAL A 37 -1.11 -4.54 -5.28
C VAL A 37 -1.43 -3.09 -4.94
N CYS A 38 -0.43 -2.27 -4.62
CA CYS A 38 -0.67 -0.85 -4.41
C CYS A 38 -0.95 -0.12 -5.73
N ILE A 39 -1.61 1.04 -5.64
CA ILE A 39 -1.98 1.85 -6.81
C ILE A 39 -0.78 2.32 -7.66
N ARG A 40 0.44 2.38 -7.09
CA ARG A 40 1.67 2.70 -7.85
C ARG A 40 2.08 1.55 -8.75
N CYS A 41 2.14 0.34 -8.20
CA CYS A 41 2.46 -0.87 -8.96
C CYS A 41 1.37 -1.17 -9.99
N ARG A 42 0.09 -1.02 -9.63
CA ARG A 42 -1.03 -1.16 -10.57
C ARG A 42 -0.90 -0.24 -11.78
N ARG A 43 -0.41 0.98 -11.58
CA ARG A 43 -0.20 1.97 -12.66
C ARG A 43 1.05 1.71 -13.51
N GLY A 44 1.78 0.61 -13.28
CA GLY A 44 3.04 0.34 -13.97
C GLY A 44 4.11 1.39 -13.71
N ARG A 45 4.00 2.17 -12.62
CA ARG A 45 4.99 3.19 -12.24
C ARG A 45 6.07 2.63 -11.30
N MET A 46 6.35 1.35 -11.43
CA MET A 46 7.50 0.73 -10.78
C MET A 46 8.54 0.45 -11.88
N PRO A 47 9.75 1.02 -11.79
CA PRO A 47 10.83 0.70 -12.72
C PRO A 47 11.28 -0.75 -12.58
#